data_AF-E6QW17-F1
#
_entry.id   AF-E6QW17-F1
#
_cell.length_a   1.000
_cell.length_b   1.000
_cell.length_c   1.000
_cell.angle_alpha   90.00
_cell.angle_beta   90.00
_cell.angle_gamma   90.00
#
_symmetry.space_group_name_H-M   'P 1'
#
loop_
_entity.id
_entity.type
_entity.pdbx_description
1 polymer ?
#
loop_
_entity_poly.entity_id
_entity_poly.type
_entity_poly.pdbx_seq_one_letter_code
_entity_poly.pdbx_strand_id
1 'polypeptide(L)'
;MVRVRMTTPATGTATVVACSTDNFAIRPTSFTVTASAVPALGATIKVGSNFNFTATSNVASGYTGTPAIVPASVFVDGTTTPITATNLVGAFAAATGAAATGTFQYNELGTITLNTDAVLDTSFTSLDQASGGCVLNSTSNVLSGGKYGCNIGSAVFGPLGRFIPDHFDTVVTQGCNTTGTVAQIFTYSGQPFTATITARGAATATPANKQMTKYAGTYAQTTSLTVVPASGTLSPLQALSSDFVSGVATKTLVFTFTTLPSVPAAITIRATDTDGVTSLGATEGAVNARAGRFSVSNALGADLYPLSVPWAVQYYGASGWITNSDDTCTAVPATSAIGLSNYKGGLTSTTVTAVTLLTAAPATARNGAGIITLAKPSPKLARSGSVWVSPPTLPSWLQPGVAGLANFSIFNGAKEFIYMREIY
;
A
#
# COMPACT_ATOMS: atom_id res chain seq x y z
N MET A 1 -53.58 4.62 -1.67
CA MET A 1 -54.80 5.45 -1.54
C MET A 1 -55.90 4.59 -0.96
N VAL A 2 -56.71 5.15 -0.06
CA VAL A 2 -57.84 4.46 0.56
C VAL A 2 -59.12 5.27 0.40
N ARG A 3 -60.26 4.57 0.47
CA ARG A 3 -61.60 5.15 0.59
C ARG A 3 -62.24 4.62 1.85
N VAL A 4 -63.04 5.44 2.53
CA VAL A 4 -63.75 5.02 3.75
C VAL A 4 -65.06 4.38 3.37
N ARG A 5 -65.36 3.21 3.94
CA ARG A 5 -66.73 2.70 4.01
C ARG A 5 -67.29 3.05 5.39
N MET A 6 -68.40 3.76 5.40
CA MET A 6 -69.12 4.16 6.60
C MET A 6 -70.40 3.34 6.72
N THR A 7 -70.72 2.85 7.91
CA THR A 7 -71.94 2.09 8.17
C THR A 7 -72.70 2.68 9.35
N THR A 8 -74.03 2.76 9.22
CA THR A 8 -74.92 3.18 10.32
C THR A 8 -76.05 2.16 10.56
N PRO A 9 -76.47 1.93 11.82
CA PRO A 9 -75.85 2.44 13.06
C PRO A 9 -74.42 1.89 13.24
N ALA A 10 -73.57 2.63 13.97
CA ALA A 10 -72.15 2.29 14.15
C ALA A 10 -71.94 1.00 14.97
N THR A 11 -72.97 0.56 15.69
CA THR A 11 -73.02 -0.69 16.46
C THR A 11 -74.28 -1.47 16.11
N GLY A 12 -74.19 -2.80 16.09
CA GLY A 12 -75.27 -3.68 15.65
C GLY A 12 -75.26 -3.93 14.13
N THR A 13 -76.36 -4.43 13.59
CA THR A 13 -76.49 -4.70 12.15
C THR A 13 -76.59 -3.38 11.39
N ALA A 14 -75.62 -3.11 10.52
CA ALA A 14 -75.63 -1.93 9.66
C ALA A 14 -76.85 -1.97 8.71
N THR A 15 -77.64 -0.89 8.71
CA THR A 15 -78.80 -0.72 7.83
C THR A 15 -78.51 0.22 6.67
N VAL A 16 -77.45 1.04 6.77
CA VAL A 16 -76.98 1.91 5.70
C VAL A 16 -75.47 1.74 5.54
N VAL A 17 -75.02 1.64 4.29
CA VAL A 17 -73.61 1.59 3.91
C VAL A 17 -73.34 2.69 2.89
N ALA A 18 -72.40 3.59 3.19
CA ALA A 18 -71.94 4.62 2.28
C ALA A 18 -70.42 4.49 2.07
N CYS A 19 -69.94 4.90 0.89
CA CYS A 19 -68.51 4.96 0.59
C CYS A 19 -68.10 6.41 0.33
N SER A 20 -66.90 6.78 0.78
CA SER A 20 -66.32 8.08 0.46
C SER A 20 -66.06 8.21 -1.05
N THR A 21 -66.23 9.42 -1.58
CA THR A 21 -65.95 9.74 -2.99
C THR A 21 -64.53 10.25 -3.20
N ASP A 22 -63.92 10.78 -2.14
CA ASP A 22 -62.54 11.23 -2.06
C ASP A 22 -61.58 10.07 -1.77
N ASN A 23 -60.36 10.23 -2.28
CA ASN A 23 -59.22 9.39 -1.93
C ASN A 23 -58.37 10.16 -0.91
N PHE A 24 -57.76 9.45 0.02
CA PHE A 24 -56.75 10.03 0.92
C PHE A 24 -55.66 9.00 1.22
N ALA A 25 -54.53 9.45 1.78
CA ALA A 25 -53.48 8.58 2.30
C ALA A 25 -53.51 8.57 3.83
N ILE A 26 -53.43 7.38 4.42
CA ILE A 26 -53.20 7.23 5.87
C ILE A 26 -51.70 7.15 6.07
N ARG A 27 -51.10 8.30 6.42
CA ARG A 27 -49.67 8.42 6.68
C ARG A 27 -49.27 7.64 7.95
N PRO A 28 -48.32 6.70 7.86
CA PRO A 28 -47.66 6.13 9.03
C PRO A 28 -46.95 7.20 9.90
N THR A 29 -46.89 6.98 11.21
CA THR A 29 -46.32 7.97 12.15
C THR A 29 -44.81 8.14 12.01
N SER A 30 -44.08 7.05 11.78
CA SER A 30 -42.63 7.06 11.58
C SER A 30 -42.14 5.73 10.98
N PHE A 31 -40.91 5.73 10.48
CA PHE A 31 -40.17 4.50 10.18
C PHE A 31 -39.34 4.02 11.38
N THR A 32 -39.42 2.73 11.66
CA THR A 32 -38.41 2.01 12.44
C THR A 32 -37.38 1.42 11.49
N VAL A 33 -36.13 1.85 11.60
CA VAL A 33 -35.03 1.40 10.72
C VAL A 33 -34.27 0.28 11.41
N THR A 34 -33.95 -0.77 10.65
CA THR A 34 -33.07 -1.86 11.07
C THR A 34 -32.04 -2.14 9.98
N ALA A 35 -30.90 -2.70 10.35
CA ALA A 35 -29.87 -3.17 9.42
C ALA A 35 -29.65 -4.67 9.60
N SER A 36 -29.65 -5.42 8.49
CA SER A 36 -29.26 -6.84 8.49
C SER A 36 -27.77 -7.00 8.18
N ALA A 37 -27.18 -8.10 8.64
CA ALA A 37 -25.76 -8.43 8.45
C ALA A 37 -24.77 -7.50 9.17
N VAL A 38 -25.22 -6.82 10.23
CA VAL A 38 -24.30 -6.16 11.17
C VAL A 38 -23.79 -7.24 12.12
N PRO A 39 -22.50 -7.59 12.10
CA PRO A 39 -21.98 -8.46 13.14
C PRO A 39 -22.11 -7.75 14.51
N ALA A 40 -22.12 -8.52 15.60
CA ALA A 40 -22.41 -8.04 16.96
C ALA A 40 -21.66 -6.73 17.31
N LEU A 41 -22.19 -5.96 18.27
CA LEU A 41 -21.59 -4.69 18.73
C LEU A 41 -20.07 -4.86 18.97
N GLY A 42 -19.24 -4.21 18.16
CA GLY A 42 -17.77 -4.29 18.20
C GLY A 42 -17.10 -5.03 17.02
N ALA A 43 -17.87 -5.68 16.15
CA ALA A 43 -17.33 -6.34 14.97
C ALA A 43 -17.08 -5.37 13.80
N THR A 44 -16.08 -5.71 12.99
CA THR A 44 -15.65 -4.92 11.85
C THR A 44 -16.45 -5.24 10.60
N ILE A 45 -16.61 -4.24 9.73
CA ILE A 45 -17.25 -4.40 8.43
C ILE A 45 -16.29 -3.87 7.38
N LYS A 46 -15.99 -4.66 6.34
CA LYS A 46 -15.12 -4.20 5.26
C LYS A 46 -15.86 -3.19 4.40
N VAL A 47 -15.22 -2.06 4.11
CA VAL A 47 -15.75 -1.03 3.22
C VAL A 47 -16.16 -1.61 1.87
N GLY A 48 -17.37 -1.26 1.40
CA GLY A 48 -17.93 -1.79 0.16
C GLY A 48 -18.65 -3.14 0.29
N SER A 49 -18.77 -3.68 1.50
CA SER A 49 -19.65 -4.83 1.77
C SER A 49 -21.12 -4.42 1.65
N ASN A 50 -21.94 -5.30 1.07
CA ASN A 50 -23.38 -5.11 1.02
C ASN A 50 -24.00 -5.38 2.40
N PHE A 51 -24.89 -4.50 2.83
CA PHE A 51 -25.79 -4.71 3.95
C PHE A 51 -27.17 -4.18 3.60
N ASN A 52 -28.21 -4.65 4.30
CA ASN A 52 -29.58 -4.23 3.99
C ASN A 52 -30.11 -3.30 5.07
N PHE A 53 -30.68 -2.16 4.69
CA PHE A 53 -31.57 -1.41 5.55
C PHE A 53 -33.02 -1.83 5.30
N THR A 54 -33.79 -1.95 6.38
CA THR A 54 -35.24 -2.13 6.32
C THR A 54 -35.92 -1.01 7.09
N ALA A 55 -36.74 -0.23 6.38
CA ALA A 55 -37.58 0.83 6.92
C ALA A 55 -39.01 0.29 7.11
N THR A 56 -39.37 0.00 8.35
CA THR A 56 -40.69 -0.53 8.71
C THR A 56 -41.61 0.63 9.05
N SER A 57 -42.76 0.74 8.38
CA SER A 57 -43.72 1.83 8.59
C SER A 57 -44.57 1.68 9.85
N ASN A 58 -44.37 0.62 10.62
CA ASN A 58 -45.11 0.30 11.86
C ASN A 58 -46.63 0.15 11.65
N VAL A 59 -47.07 -0.05 10.40
CA VAL A 59 -48.45 -0.46 10.07
C VAL A 59 -48.44 -1.89 9.54
N ALA A 60 -49.52 -2.64 9.77
CA ALA A 60 -49.60 -4.04 9.36
C ALA A 60 -49.74 -4.23 7.83
N SER A 61 -50.28 -3.23 7.12
CA SER A 61 -50.41 -3.23 5.66
C SER A 61 -50.68 -1.81 5.12
N GLY A 62 -50.66 -1.64 3.80
CA GLY A 62 -51.08 -0.41 3.11
C GLY A 62 -49.98 0.62 2.83
N TYR A 63 -48.78 0.46 3.40
CA TYR A 63 -47.61 1.25 3.00
C TYR A 63 -46.94 0.61 1.78
N THR A 64 -47.00 1.31 0.65
CA THR A 64 -46.41 0.92 -0.64
C THR A 64 -45.45 1.98 -1.18
N GLY A 65 -44.99 2.88 -0.31
CA GLY A 65 -44.06 3.94 -0.66
C GLY A 65 -42.63 3.44 -0.86
N THR A 66 -41.78 4.31 -1.39
CA THR A 66 -40.35 4.06 -1.55
C THR A 66 -39.60 5.16 -0.79
N PRO A 67 -39.14 4.90 0.44
CA PRO A 67 -38.39 5.89 1.19
C PRO A 67 -37.00 6.08 0.57
N ALA A 68 -36.37 7.20 0.87
CA ALA A 68 -35.00 7.51 0.44
C ALA A 68 -34.13 7.85 1.65
N ILE A 69 -32.82 7.60 1.52
CA ILE A 69 -31.84 8.13 2.47
C ILE A 69 -31.66 9.62 2.21
N VAL A 70 -31.61 10.42 3.27
CA VAL A 70 -31.25 11.84 3.26
C VAL A 70 -29.80 11.96 3.76
N PRO A 71 -28.80 12.11 2.87
CA PRO A 71 -27.38 12.11 3.28
C PRO A 71 -27.03 13.19 4.31
N ALA A 72 -27.72 14.33 4.25
CA ALA A 72 -27.55 15.43 5.21
C ALA A 72 -27.93 15.07 6.66
N SER A 73 -28.70 13.99 6.86
CA SER A 73 -29.11 13.48 8.16
C SER A 73 -28.37 12.20 8.57
N VAL A 74 -27.32 11.81 7.84
CA VAL A 74 -26.48 10.66 8.18
C VAL A 74 -25.10 11.14 8.58
N PHE A 75 -24.64 10.75 9.77
CA PHE A 75 -23.44 11.27 10.41
C PHE A 75 -22.43 10.16 10.67
N VAL A 76 -21.15 10.54 10.71
CA VAL A 76 -20.03 9.60 10.92
C VAL A 76 -19.46 9.78 12.32
N ASP A 77 -19.20 8.69 13.03
CA ASP A 77 -18.51 8.68 14.35
C ASP A 77 -19.09 9.61 15.40
N GLY A 78 -20.42 9.76 15.40
CA GLY A 78 -21.11 10.67 16.32
C GLY A 78 -20.75 12.15 16.13
N THR A 79 -20.04 12.49 15.05
CA THR A 79 -19.76 13.89 14.70
C THR A 79 -21.01 14.57 14.14
N THR A 80 -20.96 15.90 14.03
CA THR A 80 -22.02 16.71 13.41
C THR A 80 -21.75 17.00 11.93
N THR A 81 -20.80 16.30 11.31
CA THR A 81 -20.52 16.43 9.88
C THR A 81 -21.28 15.33 9.11
N PRO A 82 -22.22 15.70 8.24
CA PRO A 82 -22.94 14.71 7.44
C PRO A 82 -22.03 13.99 6.45
N ILE A 83 -22.44 12.79 6.02
CA ILE A 83 -21.84 12.12 4.88
C ILE A 83 -22.11 12.88 3.57
N THR A 84 -21.30 12.62 2.54
CA THR A 84 -21.71 12.96 1.18
C THR A 84 -22.55 11.83 0.59
N ALA A 85 -23.40 12.13 -0.39
CA ALA A 85 -24.24 11.13 -1.07
C ALA A 85 -23.44 9.98 -1.71
N THR A 86 -22.13 10.17 -1.95
CA THR A 86 -21.25 9.15 -2.53
C THR A 86 -20.71 8.15 -1.50
N ASN A 87 -20.79 8.46 -0.21
CA ASN A 87 -20.26 7.59 0.85
C ASN A 87 -21.21 6.44 1.18
N LEU A 88 -22.53 6.64 1.09
CA LEU A 88 -23.54 5.61 1.32
C LEU A 88 -24.37 5.46 0.05
N VAL A 89 -24.12 4.40 -0.71
CA VAL A 89 -24.80 4.12 -1.97
C VAL A 89 -25.79 2.99 -1.80
N GLY A 90 -26.87 3.02 -2.57
CA GLY A 90 -27.97 2.06 -2.48
C GLY A 90 -29.32 2.77 -2.52
N ALA A 91 -30.38 1.99 -2.60
CA ALA A 91 -31.74 2.49 -2.61
C ALA A 91 -32.69 1.48 -1.99
N PHE A 92 -33.78 1.97 -1.40
CA PHE A 92 -34.89 1.13 -1.00
C PHE A 92 -35.70 0.70 -2.24
N ALA A 93 -36.18 -0.54 -2.23
CA ALA A 93 -37.28 -0.93 -3.09
C ALA A 93 -38.61 -0.41 -2.52
N ALA A 94 -39.65 -0.32 -3.36
CA ALA A 94 -40.99 0.00 -2.90
C ALA A 94 -41.48 -1.04 -1.87
N ALA A 95 -42.15 -0.57 -0.82
CA ALA A 95 -42.72 -1.44 0.19
C ALA A 95 -43.86 -2.30 -0.39
N THR A 96 -43.99 -3.52 0.11
CA THR A 96 -45.08 -4.45 -0.24
C THR A 96 -46.13 -4.56 0.87
N GLY A 97 -46.38 -3.47 1.59
CA GLY A 97 -47.45 -3.37 2.60
C GLY A 97 -47.00 -2.78 3.93
N ALA A 98 -45.83 -3.17 4.45
CA ALA A 98 -45.40 -2.80 5.82
C ALA A 98 -43.95 -2.29 5.92
N ALA A 99 -43.07 -2.73 5.02
CA ALA A 99 -41.67 -2.32 5.07
C ALA A 99 -41.08 -2.21 3.68
N ALA A 100 -40.16 -1.26 3.54
CA ALA A 100 -39.28 -1.12 2.38
C ALA A 100 -37.88 -1.61 2.76
N THR A 101 -37.29 -2.46 1.94
CA THR A 101 -35.93 -2.96 2.14
C THR A 101 -35.05 -2.59 0.95
N GLY A 102 -33.82 -2.20 1.23
CA GLY A 102 -32.83 -1.86 0.21
C GLY A 102 -31.46 -2.43 0.57
N THR A 103 -30.65 -2.68 -0.44
CA THR A 103 -29.24 -3.06 -0.28
C THR A 103 -28.38 -1.82 -0.44
N PHE A 104 -27.45 -1.63 0.50
CA PHE A 104 -26.57 -0.48 0.60
C PHE A 104 -25.11 -0.90 0.77
N GLN A 105 -24.22 0.01 0.40
CA GLN A 105 -22.78 -0.07 0.67
C GLN A 105 -22.32 1.26 1.27
N TYR A 106 -21.48 1.17 2.30
CA TYR A 106 -20.76 2.31 2.84
C TYR A 106 -19.30 2.25 2.40
N ASN A 107 -18.85 3.32 1.73
CA ASN A 107 -17.61 3.42 0.97
C ASN A 107 -16.56 4.30 1.67
N GLU A 108 -16.59 4.31 3.00
CA GLU A 108 -15.72 5.11 3.87
C GLU A 108 -15.57 4.44 5.24
N LEU A 109 -14.65 4.93 6.06
CA LEU A 109 -14.34 4.36 7.38
C LEU A 109 -15.22 4.91 8.50
N GLY A 110 -15.16 4.22 9.63
CA GLY A 110 -15.81 4.63 10.88
C GLY A 110 -17.17 4.00 11.08
N THR A 111 -18.01 4.65 11.85
CA THR A 111 -19.37 4.24 12.18
C THR A 111 -20.35 5.19 11.51
N ILE A 112 -21.55 4.72 11.16
CA ILE A 112 -22.61 5.61 10.62
C ILE A 112 -23.83 5.65 11.53
N THR A 113 -24.35 6.85 11.78
CA THR A 113 -25.59 7.09 12.52
C THR A 113 -26.58 7.75 11.60
N LEU A 114 -27.75 7.14 11.44
CA LEU A 114 -28.90 7.71 10.75
C LEU A 114 -29.66 8.52 11.80
N ASN A 115 -29.60 9.85 11.75
CA ASN A 115 -30.36 10.68 12.68
C ASN A 115 -31.85 10.71 12.31
N THR A 116 -32.64 11.46 13.09
CA THR A 116 -34.05 11.69 12.78
C THR A 116 -34.23 12.13 11.33
N ASP A 117 -35.23 11.56 10.66
CA ASP A 117 -35.57 11.84 9.27
C ASP A 117 -34.47 11.49 8.24
N ALA A 118 -33.46 10.69 8.62
CA ALA A 118 -32.45 10.17 7.70
C ALA A 118 -33.00 9.17 6.68
N VAL A 119 -34.09 8.47 7.00
CA VAL A 119 -34.91 7.75 6.03
C VAL A 119 -36.24 8.49 5.92
N LEU A 120 -36.54 8.99 4.72
CA LEU A 120 -37.66 9.89 4.47
C LEU A 120 -38.48 9.42 3.26
N ASP A 121 -39.80 9.37 3.39
CA ASP A 121 -40.72 9.27 2.26
C ASP A 121 -41.53 10.56 2.16
N THR A 122 -41.33 11.29 1.08
CA THR A 122 -42.00 12.57 0.78
C THR A 122 -43.16 12.40 -0.20
N SER A 123 -43.38 11.20 -0.73
CA SER A 123 -44.25 10.93 -1.87
C SER A 123 -45.55 10.20 -1.51
N PHE A 124 -45.55 9.43 -0.42
CA PHE A 124 -46.66 8.58 -0.03
C PHE A 124 -48.00 9.31 0.14
N THR A 125 -47.95 10.58 0.59
CA THR A 125 -49.10 11.46 0.83
C THR A 125 -49.32 12.50 -0.29
N SER A 126 -48.70 12.33 -1.45
CA SER A 126 -48.73 13.30 -2.58
C SER A 126 -50.14 13.79 -2.96
N LEU A 127 -51.16 12.93 -2.84
CA LEU A 127 -52.55 13.32 -3.11
C LEU A 127 -53.10 14.31 -2.07
N ASP A 128 -52.75 14.13 -0.79
CA ASP A 128 -53.14 15.04 0.28
C ASP A 128 -52.29 16.32 0.28
N GLN A 129 -51.07 16.26 -0.25
CA GLN A 129 -50.22 17.43 -0.45
C GLN A 129 -50.84 18.40 -1.47
N ALA A 130 -51.36 17.87 -2.58
CA ALA A 130 -51.98 18.67 -3.65
C ALA A 130 -53.27 19.36 -3.20
N SER A 131 -54.03 18.76 -2.29
CA SER A 131 -55.27 19.32 -1.72
C SER A 131 -55.04 20.17 -0.47
N GLY A 132 -53.79 20.25 0.02
CA GLY A 132 -53.45 20.95 1.26
C GLY A 132 -53.95 20.23 2.53
N GLY A 133 -54.17 18.92 2.48
CA GLY A 133 -54.60 18.07 3.60
C GLY A 133 -53.55 17.83 4.68
N CYS A 134 -52.29 18.18 4.44
CA CYS A 134 -51.19 18.03 5.40
C CYS A 134 -50.20 19.21 5.33
N VAL A 135 -49.31 19.33 6.31
CA VAL A 135 -48.24 20.34 6.35
C VAL A 135 -47.06 19.87 5.49
N LEU A 136 -46.82 20.56 4.37
CA LEU A 136 -45.74 20.24 3.42
C LEU A 136 -44.38 20.22 4.12
N ASN A 137 -43.50 19.32 3.67
CA ASN A 137 -42.13 19.16 4.17
C ASN A 137 -41.99 18.91 5.68
N SER A 138 -43.05 18.43 6.34
CA SER A 138 -43.05 18.16 7.77
C SER A 138 -43.24 16.67 8.06
N THR A 139 -42.49 16.17 9.05
CA THR A 139 -42.65 14.83 9.65
C THR A 139 -43.44 14.88 10.97
N SER A 140 -43.96 16.05 11.35
CA SER A 140 -44.62 16.27 12.64
C SER A 140 -45.85 15.37 12.84
N ASN A 141 -45.88 14.72 14.00
CA ASN A 141 -47.05 13.99 14.52
C ASN A 141 -47.86 14.84 15.51
N VAL A 142 -47.56 16.15 15.60
CA VAL A 142 -48.31 17.11 16.42
C VAL A 142 -49.17 17.96 15.50
N LEU A 143 -50.46 18.08 15.85
CA LEU A 143 -51.45 18.82 15.08
C LEU A 143 -51.11 20.32 15.05
N SER A 144 -51.03 20.89 13.86
CA SER A 144 -50.85 22.33 13.66
C SER A 144 -51.85 22.80 12.61
N GLY A 145 -52.71 23.76 12.95
CA GLY A 145 -53.78 24.22 12.05
C GLY A 145 -54.72 23.09 11.59
N GLY A 146 -54.94 22.07 12.44
CA GLY A 146 -55.76 20.90 12.10
C GLY A 146 -55.09 19.86 11.21
N LYS A 147 -53.78 19.98 10.94
CA LYS A 147 -53.04 19.13 10.00
C LYS A 147 -51.83 18.46 10.66
N TYR A 148 -51.51 17.26 10.19
CA TYR A 148 -50.23 16.58 10.47
C TYR A 148 -49.23 16.83 9.33
N GLY A 149 -47.97 16.47 9.54
CA GLY A 149 -46.96 16.53 8.49
C GLY A 149 -47.23 15.57 7.33
N CYS A 150 -46.78 15.93 6.12
CA CYS A 150 -46.95 15.10 4.93
C CYS A 150 -45.93 13.95 4.83
N ASN A 151 -44.73 14.11 5.38
CA ASN A 151 -43.61 13.19 5.13
C ASN A 151 -43.52 12.14 6.22
N ILE A 152 -43.13 10.91 5.88
CA ILE A 152 -42.85 9.86 6.88
C ILE A 152 -41.34 9.86 7.12
N GLY A 153 -40.92 10.10 8.35
CA GLY A 153 -39.51 10.14 8.74
C GLY A 153 -39.13 9.03 9.70
N SER A 154 -37.86 8.64 9.72
CA SER A 154 -37.34 7.67 10.69
C SER A 154 -36.98 8.28 12.04
N ALA A 155 -37.07 7.46 13.09
CA ALA A 155 -36.32 7.72 14.31
C ALA A 155 -34.80 7.56 14.08
N VAL A 156 -34.00 7.97 15.07
CA VAL A 156 -32.55 7.74 15.06
C VAL A 156 -32.25 6.24 15.04
N PHE A 157 -31.27 5.84 14.23
CA PHE A 157 -30.73 4.48 14.16
C PHE A 157 -29.20 4.49 14.09
N GLY A 158 -28.57 3.59 14.84
CA GLY A 158 -27.11 3.45 14.91
C GLY A 158 -26.54 3.81 16.28
N PRO A 159 -25.21 3.95 16.41
CA PRO A 159 -24.22 3.84 15.33
C PRO A 159 -24.12 2.43 14.75
N LEU A 160 -23.89 2.34 13.45
CA LEU A 160 -23.73 1.12 12.69
C LEU A 160 -22.25 0.87 12.36
N GLY A 161 -21.79 -0.34 12.70
CA GLY A 161 -20.50 -0.91 12.27
C GLY A 161 -19.27 -0.34 12.99
N ARG A 162 -18.12 -0.90 12.65
CA ARG A 162 -16.81 -0.24 12.56
C ARG A 162 -16.29 -0.55 11.17
N PHE A 163 -16.51 0.35 10.22
CA PHE A 163 -16.09 0.15 8.84
C PHE A 163 -14.57 0.34 8.73
N ILE A 164 -13.90 -0.72 8.26
CA ILE A 164 -12.45 -0.83 8.10
C ILE A 164 -12.11 -1.04 6.63
N PRO A 165 -10.85 -0.79 6.19
CA PRO A 165 -10.45 -1.15 4.84
C PRO A 165 -10.71 -2.63 4.53
N ASP A 166 -10.90 -2.94 3.25
CA ASP A 166 -11.13 -4.31 2.81
C ASP A 166 -9.82 -5.13 2.77
N HIS A 167 -8.77 -4.50 2.25
CA HIS A 167 -7.42 -5.05 2.10
C HIS A 167 -6.37 -3.92 2.05
N PHE A 168 -5.09 -4.32 2.06
CA PHE A 168 -3.97 -3.45 1.71
C PHE A 168 -3.41 -3.81 0.34
N ASP A 169 -2.95 -2.81 -0.41
CA ASP A 169 -1.96 -3.03 -1.46
C ASP A 169 -0.57 -2.68 -0.93
N THR A 170 0.45 -3.46 -1.30
CA THR A 170 1.85 -3.08 -1.10
C THR A 170 2.56 -2.88 -2.44
N VAL A 171 3.38 -1.84 -2.53
CA VAL A 171 4.20 -1.54 -3.70
C VAL A 171 5.65 -1.34 -3.25
N VAL A 172 6.59 -1.99 -3.91
CA VAL A 172 8.02 -1.91 -3.58
C VAL A 172 8.75 -1.09 -4.63
N THR A 173 9.55 -0.14 -4.14
CA THR A 173 10.59 0.54 -4.92
C THR A 173 11.93 -0.04 -4.49
N GLN A 174 12.61 -0.71 -5.42
CA GLN A 174 13.91 -1.35 -5.17
C GLN A 174 14.99 -0.33 -4.77
N GLY A 175 15.98 -0.77 -3.98
CA GLY A 175 17.11 0.05 -3.56
C GLY A 175 18.01 0.47 -4.74
N CYS A 176 18.11 -0.39 -5.75
CA CYS A 176 18.62 -0.05 -7.07
C CYS A 176 17.45 0.03 -8.06
N ASN A 177 17.13 1.24 -8.49
CA ASN A 177 16.01 1.50 -9.40
C ASN A 177 16.42 2.48 -10.50
N THR A 178 17.24 2.02 -11.46
CA THR A 178 17.61 2.83 -12.61
C THR A 178 16.62 2.61 -13.75
N THR A 179 16.17 3.70 -14.37
CA THR A 179 15.19 3.70 -15.45
C THR A 179 15.83 3.19 -16.73
N GLY A 180 15.82 1.87 -16.93
CA GLY A 180 16.38 1.23 -18.13
C GLY A 180 15.58 0.03 -18.64
N THR A 181 15.19 -0.91 -17.76
CA THR A 181 14.34 -2.09 -18.03
C THR A 181 13.98 -2.78 -16.69
N VAL A 182 12.95 -3.63 -16.63
CA VAL A 182 12.59 -4.43 -15.43
C VAL A 182 13.72 -5.39 -15.00
N ALA A 183 14.67 -5.70 -15.88
CA ALA A 183 15.83 -6.53 -15.54
C ALA A 183 16.84 -5.83 -14.61
N GLN A 184 16.86 -4.49 -14.56
CA GLN A 184 17.85 -3.71 -13.83
C GLN A 184 17.40 -3.21 -12.45
N ILE A 185 16.25 -3.69 -11.95
CA ILE A 185 15.72 -3.33 -10.64
C ILE A 185 15.97 -4.43 -9.61
N PHE A 186 16.73 -4.11 -8.56
CA PHE A 186 17.09 -5.08 -7.51
C PHE A 186 17.44 -4.39 -6.19
N THR A 187 17.53 -5.16 -5.11
CA THR A 187 18.01 -4.69 -3.80
C THR A 187 19.02 -5.70 -3.27
N TYR A 188 20.20 -5.24 -2.83
CA TYR A 188 21.12 -6.11 -2.12
C TYR A 188 20.61 -6.44 -0.71
N SER A 189 20.92 -7.63 -0.21
CA SER A 189 20.67 -8.00 1.18
C SER A 189 21.35 -7.02 2.14
N GLY A 190 20.58 -6.37 3.01
CA GLY A 190 21.02 -5.30 3.90
C GLY A 190 20.89 -3.89 3.31
N GLN A 191 20.57 -3.75 2.02
CA GLN A 191 20.36 -2.46 1.37
C GLN A 191 18.95 -1.95 1.67
N PRO A 192 18.80 -0.66 2.03
CA PRO A 192 17.49 -0.04 2.14
C PRO A 192 16.71 -0.01 0.82
N PHE A 193 15.41 -0.25 0.89
CA PHE A 193 14.42 -0.09 -0.18
C PHE A 193 13.14 0.53 0.39
N THR A 194 12.23 0.99 -0.46
CA THR A 194 10.98 1.61 -0.01
C THR A 194 9.80 0.70 -0.27
N ALA A 195 8.88 0.58 0.69
CA ALA A 195 7.58 -0.04 0.51
C ALA A 195 6.46 0.97 0.82
N THR A 196 5.47 1.04 -0.06
CA THR A 196 4.26 1.83 0.12
C THR A 196 3.11 0.87 0.41
N ILE A 197 2.44 1.06 1.54
CA ILE A 197 1.23 0.34 1.97
C ILE A 197 0.03 1.26 1.76
N THR A 198 -0.98 0.81 1.03
CA THR A 198 -2.19 1.59 0.74
C THR A 198 -3.44 0.85 1.22
N ALA A 199 -4.23 1.48 2.08
CA ALA A 199 -5.53 0.97 2.51
C ALA A 199 -6.57 1.11 1.38
N ARG A 200 -7.27 0.02 1.04
CA ARG A 200 -8.22 -0.05 -0.07
C ARG A 200 -9.61 -0.47 0.41
N GLY A 201 -10.64 0.05 -0.25
CA GLY A 201 -12.01 -0.50 -0.18
C GLY A 201 -12.15 -1.73 -1.07
N ALA A 202 -13.26 -2.46 -0.95
CA ALA A 202 -13.48 -3.68 -1.71
C ALA A 202 -13.51 -3.44 -3.24
N ALA A 203 -13.17 -4.48 -4.01
CA ALA A 203 -13.34 -4.49 -5.46
C ALA A 203 -14.82 -4.37 -5.89
N THR A 204 -15.76 -4.71 -5.01
CA THR A 204 -17.21 -4.54 -5.22
C THR A 204 -17.75 -3.18 -4.79
N ALA A 205 -16.90 -2.33 -4.18
CA ALA A 205 -17.28 -0.99 -3.75
C ALA A 205 -17.51 -0.07 -4.97
N THR A 206 -18.17 1.07 -4.75
CA THR A 206 -18.33 2.10 -5.77
C THR A 206 -17.70 3.43 -5.31
N PRO A 207 -16.54 3.84 -5.87
CA PRO A 207 -15.73 3.15 -6.88
C PRO A 207 -14.92 1.97 -6.32
N ALA A 208 -14.64 0.99 -7.18
CA ALA A 208 -13.91 -0.23 -6.83
C ALA A 208 -12.46 0.09 -6.41
N ASN A 209 -11.95 -0.61 -5.39
CA ASN A 209 -10.57 -0.46 -4.90
C ASN A 209 -10.18 1.00 -4.57
N LYS A 210 -11.15 1.83 -4.14
CA LYS A 210 -10.89 3.22 -3.74
C LYS A 210 -9.85 3.25 -2.61
N GLN A 211 -8.90 4.18 -2.67
CA GLN A 211 -8.02 4.47 -1.55
C GLN A 211 -8.82 5.03 -0.36
N MET A 212 -8.59 4.48 0.83
CA MET A 212 -9.27 4.90 2.05
C MET A 212 -8.59 6.13 2.64
N THR A 213 -8.91 7.32 2.14
CA THR A 213 -8.24 8.57 2.53
C THR A 213 -8.47 8.98 3.98
N LYS A 214 -9.46 8.43 4.68
CA LYS A 214 -9.62 8.62 6.13
C LYS A 214 -8.78 7.67 6.97
N TYR A 215 -8.12 6.67 6.38
CA TYR A 215 -7.30 5.73 7.12
C TYR A 215 -6.02 6.43 7.62
N ALA A 216 -6.13 7.08 8.77
CA ALA A 216 -5.13 7.84 9.49
C ALA A 216 -5.59 8.05 10.94
N GLY A 217 -4.70 8.46 11.84
CA GLY A 217 -5.06 8.79 13.22
C GLY A 217 -5.79 7.64 13.92
N THR A 218 -7.01 7.90 14.39
CA THR A 218 -7.83 6.91 15.13
C THR A 218 -8.38 5.77 14.28
N TYR A 219 -8.40 5.90 12.94
CA TYR A 219 -8.85 4.84 12.05
C TYR A 219 -7.71 3.90 11.64
N ALA A 220 -6.48 4.41 11.59
CA ALA A 220 -5.34 3.61 11.20
C ALA A 220 -4.91 2.68 12.32
N GLN A 221 -4.63 1.44 11.96
CA GLN A 221 -4.09 0.42 12.85
C GLN A 221 -2.61 0.17 12.56
N THR A 222 -1.88 -0.25 13.60
CA THR A 222 -0.51 -0.72 13.43
C THR A 222 -0.52 -1.94 12.52
N THR A 223 0.26 -1.86 11.44
CA THR A 223 0.33 -2.85 10.38
C THR A 223 1.64 -3.60 10.46
N SER A 224 1.59 -4.90 10.71
CA SER A 224 2.74 -5.79 10.67
C SER A 224 3.17 -6.05 9.23
N LEU A 225 4.46 -6.00 8.98
CA LEU A 225 5.11 -6.26 7.70
C LEU A 225 5.88 -7.56 7.78
N THR A 226 5.57 -8.48 6.88
CA THR A 226 6.20 -9.80 6.81
C THR A 226 6.70 -10.08 5.41
N VAL A 227 7.66 -11.01 5.32
CA VAL A 227 8.26 -11.44 4.06
C VAL A 227 7.75 -12.83 3.68
N VAL A 228 7.41 -13.01 2.41
CA VAL A 228 7.01 -14.30 1.86
C VAL A 228 7.81 -14.59 0.58
N PRO A 229 8.56 -15.70 0.49
CA PRO A 229 8.82 -16.68 1.55
C PRO A 229 9.66 -16.10 2.70
N ALA A 230 9.62 -16.74 3.87
CA ALA A 230 10.37 -16.33 5.06
C ALA A 230 11.85 -16.75 4.99
N SER A 231 12.58 -16.25 3.98
CA SER A 231 13.99 -16.59 3.73
C SER A 231 15.00 -15.60 4.35
N GLY A 232 14.53 -14.70 5.22
CA GLY A 232 15.33 -13.64 5.79
C GLY A 232 14.58 -12.83 6.84
N THR A 233 15.23 -11.76 7.30
CA THR A 233 14.67 -10.80 8.25
C THR A 233 14.34 -9.49 7.55
N LEU A 234 13.28 -8.83 8.02
CA LEU A 234 12.85 -7.51 7.56
C LEU A 234 12.95 -6.54 8.74
N SER A 235 13.37 -5.30 8.49
CA SER A 235 13.38 -4.24 9.49
C SER A 235 13.06 -2.88 8.86
N PRO A 236 12.20 -2.05 9.47
CA PRO A 236 11.31 -2.38 10.59
C PRO A 236 10.26 -3.42 10.20
N LEU A 237 9.69 -4.11 11.21
CA LEU A 237 8.64 -5.12 11.04
C LEU A 237 7.22 -4.52 11.02
N GLN A 238 7.08 -3.20 11.11
CA GLN A 238 5.78 -2.55 11.26
C GLN A 238 5.73 -1.18 10.57
N ALA A 239 4.55 -0.84 10.07
CA ALA A 239 4.10 0.54 9.88
C ALA A 239 3.14 0.88 11.02
N LEU A 240 3.48 1.90 11.81
CA LEU A 240 2.65 2.36 12.92
C LEU A 240 1.40 3.05 12.37
N SER A 241 0.33 3.13 13.18
CA SER A 241 -0.88 3.87 12.80
C SER A 241 -0.58 5.34 12.42
N SER A 242 0.38 5.97 13.08
CA SER A 242 0.83 7.33 12.79
C SER A 242 1.60 7.48 11.47
N ASP A 243 2.06 6.38 10.86
CA ASP A 243 2.73 6.41 9.55
C ASP A 243 1.72 6.61 8.41
N PHE A 244 0.43 6.35 8.63
CA PHE A 244 -0.60 6.48 7.61
C PHE A 244 -1.10 7.92 7.50
N VAL A 245 -0.90 8.50 6.32
CA VAL A 245 -1.46 9.80 5.92
C VAL A 245 -2.32 9.56 4.69
N SER A 246 -3.59 9.95 4.79
CA SER A 246 -4.58 9.71 3.72
C SER A 246 -4.66 8.25 3.25
N GLY A 247 -4.51 7.29 4.16
CA GLY A 247 -4.55 5.87 3.86
C GLY A 247 -3.33 5.28 3.19
N VAL A 248 -2.20 6.01 3.18
CA VAL A 248 -0.94 5.54 2.65
C VAL A 248 0.15 5.66 3.72
N ALA A 249 0.92 4.60 3.92
CA ALA A 249 2.15 4.61 4.71
C ALA A 249 3.32 4.24 3.80
N THR A 250 4.41 5.02 3.85
CA THR A 250 5.63 4.75 3.10
C THR A 250 6.77 4.47 4.09
N LYS A 251 7.39 3.29 4.00
CA LYS A 251 8.46 2.86 4.90
C LYS A 251 9.73 2.55 4.12
N THR A 252 10.85 3.02 4.64
CA THR A 252 12.17 2.52 4.26
C THR A 252 12.44 1.24 5.04
N LEU A 253 12.62 0.13 4.33
CA LEU A 253 12.81 -1.20 4.87
C LEU A 253 14.18 -1.74 4.47
N VAL A 254 14.70 -2.67 5.26
CA VAL A 254 15.91 -3.44 4.99
C VAL A 254 15.57 -4.91 5.10
N PHE A 255 15.89 -5.68 4.05
CA PHE A 255 15.78 -7.13 4.06
C PHE A 255 17.16 -7.76 4.08
N THR A 256 17.37 -8.76 4.93
CA THR A 256 18.63 -9.50 5.02
C THR A 256 18.37 -11.00 4.94
N PHE A 257 19.06 -11.71 4.06
CA PHE A 257 18.96 -13.17 3.99
C PHE A 257 19.42 -13.82 5.30
N THR A 258 18.76 -14.92 5.70
CA THR A 258 19.17 -15.69 6.88
C THR A 258 20.53 -16.38 6.66
N THR A 259 20.74 -16.91 5.45
CA THR A 259 21.99 -17.57 5.04
C THR A 259 22.73 -16.71 4.03
N LEU A 260 24.01 -16.45 4.26
CA LEU A 260 24.88 -15.78 3.27
C LEU A 260 26.06 -16.70 2.89
N PRO A 261 26.41 -16.78 1.60
CA PRO A 261 25.71 -16.16 0.47
C PRO A 261 24.44 -16.94 0.08
N SER A 262 23.47 -16.26 -0.55
CA SER A 262 22.23 -16.86 -1.07
C SER A 262 22.03 -16.48 -2.54
N VAL A 263 21.46 -17.40 -3.33
CA VAL A 263 21.04 -17.10 -4.71
C VAL A 263 19.93 -16.04 -4.72
N PRO A 264 19.73 -15.28 -5.81
CA PRO A 264 18.71 -14.24 -5.85
C PRO A 264 17.31 -14.81 -5.62
N ALA A 265 16.48 -14.03 -4.92
CA ALA A 265 15.11 -14.41 -4.61
C ALA A 265 14.17 -13.21 -4.70
N ALA A 266 12.94 -13.45 -5.18
CA ALA A 266 11.86 -12.47 -5.10
C ALA A 266 11.10 -12.67 -3.78
N ILE A 267 11.06 -11.62 -2.95
CA ILE A 267 10.47 -11.66 -1.62
C ILE A 267 9.29 -10.69 -1.56
N THR A 268 8.06 -11.18 -1.42
CA THR A 268 6.89 -10.29 -1.32
C THR A 268 6.77 -9.70 0.08
N ILE A 269 6.32 -8.44 0.14
CA ILE A 269 6.04 -7.73 1.38
C ILE A 269 4.55 -7.81 1.66
N ARG A 270 4.19 -8.54 2.71
CA ARG A 270 2.82 -8.67 3.19
C ARG A 270 2.55 -7.72 4.34
N ALA A 271 1.47 -6.95 4.21
CA ALA A 271 0.92 -6.09 5.25
C ALA A 271 -0.25 -6.79 5.94
N THR A 272 -0.31 -6.75 7.27
CA THR A 272 -1.49 -7.20 8.04
C THR A 272 -1.65 -6.36 9.30
N ASP A 273 -2.80 -5.74 9.49
CA ASP A 273 -3.08 -4.92 10.67
C ASP A 273 -3.72 -5.69 11.83
N THR A 274 -3.96 -5.00 12.94
CA THR A 274 -4.57 -5.57 14.14
C THR A 274 -6.07 -5.82 14.01
N ASP A 275 -6.74 -5.25 13.01
CA ASP A 275 -8.14 -5.53 12.67
C ASP A 275 -8.27 -6.73 11.70
N GLY A 276 -7.14 -7.30 11.25
CA GLY A 276 -7.07 -8.44 10.33
C GLY A 276 -7.13 -8.06 8.85
N VAL A 277 -7.06 -6.76 8.51
CA VAL A 277 -6.93 -6.29 7.13
C VAL A 277 -5.56 -6.72 6.63
N THR A 278 -5.52 -7.37 5.46
CA THR A 278 -4.29 -7.95 4.91
C THR A 278 -4.12 -7.62 3.44
N SER A 279 -2.88 -7.69 2.94
CA SER A 279 -2.58 -7.67 1.50
C SER A 279 -2.67 -9.04 0.84
N LEU A 280 -2.85 -10.12 1.61
CA LEU A 280 -3.01 -11.46 1.04
C LEU A 280 -4.24 -11.52 0.13
N GLY A 281 -4.03 -11.94 -1.12
CA GLY A 281 -5.08 -12.00 -2.15
C GLY A 281 -5.30 -10.67 -2.88
N ALA A 282 -4.55 -9.62 -2.53
CA ALA A 282 -4.50 -8.33 -3.20
C ALA A 282 -3.10 -8.10 -3.81
N THR A 283 -2.74 -6.83 -4.09
CA THR A 283 -1.42 -6.51 -4.66
C THR A 283 -0.35 -6.61 -3.59
N GLU A 284 0.64 -7.49 -3.79
CA GLU A 284 1.85 -7.56 -2.95
C GLU A 284 3.10 -7.21 -3.75
N GLY A 285 3.80 -6.16 -3.35
CA GLY A 285 5.07 -5.74 -3.93
C GLY A 285 6.19 -6.73 -3.58
N ALA A 286 7.01 -7.07 -4.56
CA ALA A 286 8.15 -7.97 -4.39
C ALA A 286 9.48 -7.21 -4.37
N VAL A 287 10.39 -7.66 -3.51
CA VAL A 287 11.79 -7.27 -3.46
C VAL A 287 12.62 -8.29 -4.23
N ASN A 288 13.26 -7.87 -5.32
CA ASN A 288 14.25 -8.68 -6.02
C ASN A 288 15.59 -8.67 -5.25
N ALA A 289 15.71 -9.53 -4.24
CA ALA A 289 16.84 -9.56 -3.32
C ALA A 289 18.06 -10.30 -3.89
N ARG A 290 19.26 -9.72 -3.72
CA ARG A 290 20.56 -10.31 -4.14
C ARG A 290 21.56 -10.32 -2.98
N ALA A 291 22.29 -11.41 -2.75
CA ALA A 291 23.44 -11.39 -1.82
C ALA A 291 24.64 -10.75 -2.55
N GLY A 292 25.00 -9.53 -2.17
CA GLY A 292 26.00 -8.73 -2.86
C GLY A 292 27.37 -8.72 -2.18
N ARG A 293 28.44 -8.57 -2.97
CA ARG A 293 29.79 -8.28 -2.48
C ARG A 293 30.55 -7.36 -3.42
N PHE A 294 31.60 -6.74 -2.91
CA PHE A 294 32.59 -6.04 -3.74
C PHE A 294 33.85 -6.89 -3.88
N SER A 295 34.38 -7.05 -5.09
CA SER A 295 35.55 -7.87 -5.38
C SER A 295 36.58 -7.08 -6.16
N VAL A 296 37.80 -7.00 -5.64
CA VAL A 296 38.99 -6.53 -6.37
C VAL A 296 39.67 -7.76 -6.99
N SER A 297 39.95 -7.71 -8.29
CA SER A 297 40.64 -8.78 -9.00
C SER A 297 42.14 -8.72 -8.79
N ASN A 298 42.81 -9.86 -8.96
CA ASN A 298 44.26 -9.87 -9.08
C ASN A 298 44.67 -9.16 -10.38
N ALA A 299 45.82 -8.49 -10.37
CA ALA A 299 46.37 -7.81 -11.52
C ALA A 299 47.88 -8.03 -11.63
N LEU A 300 48.38 -8.08 -12.85
CA LEU A 300 49.79 -8.25 -13.17
C LEU A 300 50.18 -7.21 -14.22
N GLY A 301 51.28 -6.50 -13.98
CA GLY A 301 51.83 -5.57 -14.96
C GLY A 301 53.34 -5.38 -14.80
N ALA A 302 53.93 -4.64 -15.73
CA ALA A 302 55.33 -4.25 -15.67
C ALA A 302 55.52 -3.06 -14.72
N ASP A 303 56.69 -2.99 -14.07
CA ASP A 303 57.10 -1.89 -13.19
C ASP A 303 57.27 -0.52 -13.87
N LEU A 304 57.21 -0.46 -15.20
CA LEU A 304 57.34 0.77 -15.98
C LEU A 304 56.04 1.55 -16.19
N TYR A 305 54.88 0.91 -15.99
CA TYR A 305 53.57 1.49 -16.33
C TYR A 305 52.62 1.45 -15.13
N PRO A 306 51.64 2.38 -15.06
CA PRO A 306 50.54 2.26 -14.13
C PRO A 306 49.82 0.91 -14.30
N LEU A 307 49.43 0.29 -13.18
CA LEU A 307 48.75 -1.00 -13.18
C LEU A 307 47.24 -0.79 -13.02
N SER A 308 46.48 -1.24 -14.01
CA SER A 308 45.02 -1.30 -13.95
C SER A 308 44.58 -2.55 -13.18
N VAL A 309 43.90 -2.35 -12.06
CA VAL A 309 43.36 -3.39 -11.18
C VAL A 309 41.83 -3.41 -11.32
N PRO A 310 41.22 -4.41 -11.98
CA PRO A 310 39.78 -4.48 -12.13
C PRO A 310 39.08 -4.71 -10.80
N TRP A 311 37.91 -4.10 -10.62
CA TRP A 311 36.98 -4.41 -9.53
C TRP A 311 35.57 -4.63 -10.07
N ALA A 312 34.78 -5.40 -9.32
CA ALA A 312 33.39 -5.68 -9.65
C ALA A 312 32.53 -5.75 -8.38
N VAL A 313 31.32 -5.19 -8.45
CA VAL A 313 30.22 -5.57 -7.57
C VAL A 313 29.62 -6.86 -8.11
N GLN A 314 29.48 -7.84 -7.25
CA GLN A 314 29.03 -9.19 -7.61
C GLN A 314 27.80 -9.56 -6.80
N TYR A 315 26.98 -10.46 -7.34
CA TYR A 315 25.98 -11.19 -6.57
C TYR A 315 26.27 -12.69 -6.62
N TYR A 316 25.79 -13.43 -5.62
CA TYR A 316 25.91 -14.88 -5.60
C TYR A 316 24.81 -15.50 -6.46
N GLY A 317 25.18 -16.08 -7.60
CA GLY A 317 24.28 -16.85 -8.48
C GLY A 317 24.41 -18.36 -8.27
N ALA A 318 23.76 -19.13 -9.14
CA ALA A 318 23.73 -20.59 -9.04
C ALA A 318 25.13 -21.25 -9.15
N SER A 319 26.04 -20.62 -9.88
CA SER A 319 27.41 -21.09 -10.11
C SER A 319 28.47 -20.34 -9.29
N GLY A 320 28.06 -19.62 -8.24
CA GLY A 320 28.94 -18.80 -7.41
C GLY A 320 28.82 -17.30 -7.73
N TRP A 321 29.89 -16.54 -7.47
CA TRP A 321 29.86 -15.09 -7.60
C TRP A 321 29.96 -14.61 -9.05
N ILE A 322 28.99 -13.79 -9.47
CA ILE A 322 28.86 -13.26 -10.83
C ILE A 322 28.82 -11.73 -10.75
N THR A 323 29.47 -11.04 -11.67
CA THR A 323 29.40 -9.57 -11.79
C THR A 323 27.95 -9.13 -11.96
N ASN A 324 27.53 -8.16 -11.15
CA ASN A 324 26.20 -7.59 -11.26
C ASN A 324 26.17 -6.52 -12.37
N SER A 325 26.01 -6.95 -13.63
CA SER A 325 25.90 -6.04 -14.77
C SER A 325 24.71 -5.09 -14.71
N ASP A 326 23.73 -5.37 -13.85
CA ASP A 326 22.56 -4.51 -13.65
C ASP A 326 22.86 -3.37 -12.66
N ASP A 327 23.96 -3.47 -11.91
CA ASP A 327 24.31 -2.48 -10.89
C ASP A 327 24.82 -1.20 -11.54
N THR A 328 23.93 -0.22 -11.61
CA THR A 328 24.17 1.12 -12.13
C THR A 328 23.99 2.21 -11.07
N CYS A 329 23.69 1.80 -9.83
CA CYS A 329 23.31 2.69 -8.74
C CYS A 329 24.28 2.64 -7.55
N THR A 330 25.10 1.59 -7.42
CA THR A 330 26.12 1.53 -6.37
C THR A 330 27.17 2.60 -6.65
N ALA A 331 27.19 3.62 -5.80
CA ALA A 331 28.24 4.63 -5.81
C ALA A 331 29.46 4.12 -5.04
N VAL A 332 30.63 4.15 -5.68
CA VAL A 332 31.91 3.97 -4.99
C VAL A 332 32.46 5.38 -4.72
N PRO A 333 32.56 5.82 -3.45
CA PRO A 333 32.98 7.20 -3.17
C PRO A 333 34.44 7.41 -3.60
N ALA A 334 34.70 8.48 -4.36
CA ALA A 334 36.05 8.80 -4.84
C ALA A 334 37.02 9.24 -3.73
N THR A 335 36.49 9.59 -2.57
CA THR A 335 37.24 9.95 -1.36
C THR A 335 37.56 8.76 -0.46
N SER A 336 37.01 7.57 -0.75
CA SER A 336 37.34 6.37 0.01
C SER A 336 38.72 5.87 -0.38
N ALA A 337 39.67 5.95 0.55
CA ALA A 337 41.01 5.45 0.35
C ALA A 337 40.97 3.94 0.04
N ILE A 338 41.52 3.56 -1.11
CA ILE A 338 41.86 2.16 -1.39
C ILE A 338 42.94 1.75 -0.39
N GLY A 339 42.69 0.70 0.38
CA GLY A 339 43.67 0.17 1.31
C GLY A 339 44.76 -0.57 0.56
N LEU A 340 46.02 -0.18 0.74
CA LEU A 340 47.17 -0.92 0.25
C LEU A 340 47.95 -1.52 1.43
N SER A 341 48.19 -2.83 1.38
CA SER A 341 48.83 -3.55 2.50
C SER A 341 49.74 -4.69 2.04
N ASN A 342 50.51 -5.23 2.99
CA ASN A 342 51.36 -6.42 2.80
C ASN A 342 52.25 -6.31 1.54
N TYR A 343 52.97 -5.20 1.46
CA TYR A 343 53.91 -4.90 0.39
C TYR A 343 55.10 -5.88 0.42
N LYS A 344 55.52 -6.35 -0.75
CA LYS A 344 56.66 -7.26 -0.93
C LYS A 344 57.54 -6.83 -2.10
N GLY A 345 58.78 -7.34 -2.13
CA GLY A 345 59.69 -7.17 -3.27
C GLY A 345 60.25 -5.74 -3.42
N GLY A 346 60.40 -5.01 -2.32
CA GLY A 346 60.89 -3.62 -2.33
C GLY A 346 59.80 -2.56 -2.48
N LEU A 347 58.53 -2.98 -2.56
CA LEU A 347 57.39 -2.09 -2.47
C LEU A 347 57.17 -1.60 -1.03
N THR A 348 56.78 -0.34 -0.89
CA THR A 348 56.33 0.33 0.33
C THR A 348 55.17 1.28 -0.02
N SER A 349 54.55 1.88 1.01
CA SER A 349 53.53 2.93 0.84
C SER A 349 54.03 4.20 0.14
N THR A 350 55.35 4.39 0.05
CA THR A 350 55.97 5.54 -0.64
C THR A 350 56.44 5.20 -2.04
N THR A 351 56.71 3.92 -2.35
CA THR A 351 57.18 3.52 -3.68
C THR A 351 56.03 3.27 -4.66
N VAL A 352 54.87 2.84 -4.18
CA VAL A 352 53.63 2.77 -4.97
C VAL A 352 52.56 3.53 -4.21
N THR A 353 52.22 4.70 -4.72
CA THR A 353 51.07 5.46 -4.23
C THR A 353 49.82 5.02 -5.02
N ALA A 354 48.70 4.85 -4.32
CA ALA A 354 47.42 4.71 -4.99
C ALA A 354 47.12 6.02 -5.74
N VAL A 355 46.89 5.97 -7.05
CA VAL A 355 46.56 7.17 -7.84
C VAL A 355 45.26 6.95 -8.59
N THR A 356 44.24 7.63 -8.08
CA THR A 356 42.92 7.89 -8.66
C THR A 356 42.10 6.64 -8.98
N LEU A 357 40.98 6.46 -8.25
CA LEU A 357 39.85 5.69 -8.80
C LEU A 357 39.45 6.40 -10.10
N LEU A 358 39.82 5.84 -11.25
CA LEU A 358 39.62 6.45 -12.56
C LEU A 358 38.20 6.15 -13.03
N THR A 359 37.27 6.72 -12.27
CA THR A 359 35.86 6.78 -12.56
C THR A 359 35.40 8.11 -11.96
N ALA A 360 34.97 9.05 -12.80
CA ALA A 360 34.61 10.41 -12.40
C ALA A 360 33.72 10.40 -11.15
N ALA A 361 34.13 11.14 -10.12
CA ALA A 361 33.48 11.15 -8.82
C ALA A 361 32.11 11.88 -8.86
N PRO A 362 31.05 11.33 -8.22
CA PRO A 362 30.92 9.94 -7.78
C PRO A 362 30.74 9.02 -8.99
N ALA A 363 31.54 7.97 -9.05
CA ALA A 363 31.36 6.95 -10.04
C ALA A 363 30.28 6.00 -9.57
N THR A 364 29.10 6.11 -10.16
CA THR A 364 28.21 4.96 -10.20
C THR A 364 28.94 3.83 -10.92
N ALA A 365 28.92 2.63 -10.35
CA ALA A 365 29.38 1.45 -11.06
C ALA A 365 28.68 1.42 -12.43
N ARG A 366 29.42 1.40 -13.53
CA ARG A 366 28.82 1.18 -14.86
C ARG A 366 28.80 -0.31 -15.08
N ASN A 367 27.62 -0.91 -15.05
CA ASN A 367 27.43 -2.35 -15.15
C ASN A 367 28.18 -3.13 -14.05
N GLY A 368 28.18 -2.61 -12.83
CA GLY A 368 28.77 -3.28 -11.66
C GLY A 368 30.28 -3.49 -11.71
N ALA A 369 31.04 -2.75 -12.53
CA ALA A 369 32.49 -2.93 -12.64
C ALA A 369 33.25 -1.61 -12.87
N GLY A 370 34.56 -1.65 -12.62
CA GLY A 370 35.46 -0.54 -12.90
C GLY A 370 36.94 -0.90 -12.71
N ILE A 371 37.80 0.13 -12.75
CA ILE A 371 39.26 -0.02 -12.65
C ILE A 371 39.81 0.88 -11.54
N ILE A 372 40.65 0.31 -10.69
CA ILE A 372 41.57 1.03 -9.81
C ILE A 372 42.90 1.15 -10.54
N THR A 373 43.48 2.35 -10.63
CA THR A 373 44.81 2.52 -11.22
C THR A 373 45.84 2.66 -10.10
N LEU A 374 46.86 1.81 -10.09
CA LEU A 374 48.02 1.98 -9.22
C LEU A 374 49.10 2.70 -10.02
N ALA A 375 49.74 3.70 -9.42
CA ALA A 375 50.89 4.34 -10.04
C ALA A 375 52.01 3.31 -10.26
N LYS A 376 52.82 3.53 -11.30
CA LYS A 376 54.05 2.75 -11.47
C LYS A 376 54.95 2.91 -10.24
N PRO A 377 55.68 1.87 -9.82
CA PRO A 377 56.67 2.00 -8.76
C PRO A 377 57.71 3.10 -9.04
N SER A 378 58.02 3.90 -8.03
CA SER A 378 59.08 4.91 -8.07
C SER A 378 59.85 4.93 -6.76
N PRO A 379 61.17 4.63 -6.76
CA PRO A 379 62.03 4.30 -7.91
C PRO A 379 61.70 2.93 -8.55
N LYS A 380 62.32 2.63 -9.69
CA LYS A 380 62.19 1.33 -10.37
C LYS A 380 62.53 0.18 -9.41
N LEU A 381 61.77 -0.90 -9.47
CA LEU A 381 61.99 -2.04 -8.59
C LEU A 381 63.25 -2.84 -8.98
N ALA A 382 64.01 -3.26 -7.98
CA ALA A 382 65.15 -4.16 -8.16
C ALA A 382 64.75 -5.64 -8.28
N ARG A 383 63.51 -6.00 -7.91
CA ARG A 383 62.92 -7.34 -8.01
C ARG A 383 61.41 -7.23 -8.18
N SER A 384 60.74 -8.27 -8.68
CA SER A 384 59.27 -8.27 -8.75
C SER A 384 58.67 -8.07 -7.36
N GLY A 385 57.62 -7.23 -7.29
CA GLY A 385 56.94 -6.86 -6.05
C GLY A 385 55.45 -7.13 -6.11
N SER A 386 54.83 -7.28 -4.95
CA SER A 386 53.38 -7.46 -4.83
C SER A 386 52.80 -6.59 -3.71
N VAL A 387 51.57 -6.12 -3.88
CA VAL A 387 50.80 -5.39 -2.86
C VAL A 387 49.35 -5.86 -2.87
N TRP A 388 48.74 -5.96 -1.70
CA TRP A 388 47.31 -6.23 -1.57
C TRP A 388 46.51 -4.95 -1.74
N VAL A 389 45.50 -5.01 -2.60
CA VAL A 389 44.55 -3.94 -2.90
C VAL A 389 43.22 -4.29 -2.24
N SER A 390 42.95 -3.68 -1.10
CA SER A 390 41.72 -3.86 -0.35
C SER A 390 40.62 -2.94 -0.91
N PRO A 391 39.34 -3.39 -0.87
CA PRO A 391 38.22 -2.53 -1.19
C PRO A 391 38.22 -1.24 -0.37
N PRO A 392 37.63 -0.14 -0.89
CA PRO A 392 37.37 1.07 -0.11
C PRO A 392 36.40 0.78 1.04
N THR A 393 36.08 1.78 1.87
CA THR A 393 34.93 1.68 2.78
C THR A 393 33.66 1.46 1.97
N LEU A 394 33.06 0.27 2.11
CA LEU A 394 31.86 -0.13 1.38
C LEU A 394 30.61 0.09 2.22
N PRO A 395 29.44 0.24 1.59
CA PRO A 395 28.18 0.03 2.26
C PRO A 395 28.14 -1.35 2.94
N SER A 396 27.48 -1.44 4.09
CA SER A 396 27.42 -2.67 4.89
C SER A 396 26.76 -3.85 4.15
N TRP A 397 25.95 -3.57 3.14
CA TRP A 397 25.26 -4.56 2.30
C TRP A 397 26.09 -5.12 1.13
N LEU A 398 27.35 -4.69 0.97
CA LEU A 398 28.30 -5.23 0.00
C LEU A 398 29.48 -5.94 0.68
N GLN A 399 29.17 -6.85 1.59
CA GLN A 399 30.14 -7.59 2.39
C GLN A 399 30.08 -9.11 2.12
N PRO A 400 31.22 -9.82 2.17
CA PRO A 400 32.56 -9.31 2.48
C PRO A 400 33.20 -8.60 1.29
N GLY A 401 33.95 -7.53 1.56
CA GLY A 401 34.88 -6.97 0.59
C GLY A 401 36.05 -7.91 0.32
N VAL A 402 36.29 -8.26 -0.96
CA VAL A 402 37.40 -9.15 -1.37
C VAL A 402 38.56 -8.33 -1.91
N ALA A 403 39.74 -8.49 -1.31
CA ALA A 403 40.97 -7.86 -1.76
C ALA A 403 41.61 -8.63 -2.93
N GLY A 404 42.30 -7.89 -3.81
CA GLY A 404 43.05 -8.44 -4.94
C GLY A 404 44.56 -8.26 -4.75
N LEU A 405 45.35 -9.16 -5.33
CA LEU A 405 46.80 -9.06 -5.35
C LEU A 405 47.28 -8.37 -6.63
N ALA A 406 47.95 -7.23 -6.48
CA ALA A 406 48.60 -6.51 -7.56
C ALA A 406 50.09 -6.86 -7.62
N ASN A 407 50.56 -7.34 -8.77
CA ASN A 407 51.95 -7.75 -9.00
C ASN A 407 52.62 -6.86 -10.04
N PHE A 408 53.80 -6.34 -9.68
CA PHE A 408 54.68 -5.60 -10.58
C PHE A 408 55.89 -6.48 -10.91
N SER A 409 56.01 -6.87 -12.18
CA SER A 409 57.16 -7.61 -12.70
C SER A 409 58.20 -6.67 -13.27
N ILE A 410 59.48 -7.02 -13.14
CA ILE A 410 60.57 -6.22 -13.70
C ILE A 410 60.52 -6.28 -15.23
N PHE A 411 60.48 -5.13 -15.88
CA PHE A 411 60.77 -5.06 -17.30
C PHE A 411 62.29 -5.08 -17.54
N ASN A 412 62.76 -6.10 -18.27
CA ASN A 412 64.17 -6.33 -18.61
C ASN A 412 64.52 -5.98 -20.08
N GLY A 413 63.70 -5.16 -20.75
CA GLY A 413 63.88 -4.84 -22.17
C GLY A 413 63.11 -5.79 -23.11
N ALA A 414 62.86 -5.37 -24.34
CA ALA A 414 62.43 -6.27 -25.40
C ALA A 414 63.59 -7.21 -25.71
N LYS A 415 63.46 -8.51 -25.43
CA LYS A 415 64.42 -9.49 -25.94
C LYS A 415 64.12 -9.68 -27.43
N GLU A 416 64.87 -9.03 -28.30
CA GLU A 416 64.73 -9.11 -29.76
C GLU A 416 65.17 -10.46 -30.37
N PHE A 417 65.47 -11.49 -29.58
CA PHE A 417 65.97 -12.77 -30.10
C PHE A 417 65.13 -13.95 -29.57
N ILE A 418 64.27 -14.51 -30.43
CA ILE A 418 63.56 -15.79 -30.21
C ILE A 418 64.17 -16.95 -31.03
N TYR A 419 65.06 -16.68 -32.00
CA TYR A 419 65.76 -17.74 -32.73
C TYR A 419 67.25 -17.41 -32.91
N MET A 420 68.12 -18.12 -32.19
CA MET A 420 69.45 -18.43 -32.70
C MET A 420 69.38 -19.87 -33.20
N ARG A 421 69.43 -20.06 -34.52
CA ARG A 421 69.68 -21.37 -35.13
C ARG A 421 71.20 -21.55 -35.14
N GLU A 422 71.70 -22.55 -34.42
CA GLU A 422 73.10 -22.98 -34.57
C GLU A 422 73.33 -23.38 -36.04
N ILE A 423 74.28 -22.73 -36.69
CA ILE A 423 74.86 -23.17 -37.96
C ILE A 423 76.16 -23.89 -37.57
N TYR A 424 76.18 -25.21 -37.77
CA TYR A 424 77.41 -25.99 -37.79
C TYR A 424 78.19 -25.77 -39.07
#